data_AF-A0A1A8MTD4-F1
#
_entry.id   AF-A0A1A8MTD4-F1
#
_cell.length_a   1.000
_cell.length_b   1.000
_cell.length_c   1.000
_cell.angle_alpha   90.00
_cell.angle_beta   90.00
_cell.angle_gamma   90.00
#
_symmetry.space_group_name_H-M   'P 1'
#
loop_
_entity.id
_entity.type
_entity.pdbx_description
1 polymer ?
#
loop_
_entity_poly.entity_id
_entity_poly.type
_entity_poly.pdbx_seq_one_letter_code
_entity_poly.pdbx_strand_id
1 'polypeptide(L)'
;EEEDAMDVHLYSSNDEPKVKRDFDKKVFVNRSLTLESIQCYGFDMDYTLAMYKSPDYESTGFELLRDRMVSVGYPHELLRYTYDPSFPTRGVVVDTSYGNLLKVDSNGNILVCCHGFHFLREGDVHFYYPNKFIQRDDTERFYILNTLFNLSETYLYACLVDFFTRCTRYANLEKGFQHGDLFMSYRSMFQ
;
A
#
# COMPACT_ATOMS: atom_id res chain seq x y z
N GLU A 1 51.22 55.16 19.76
CA GLU A 1 51.70 53.82 20.08
C GLU A 1 50.58 52.87 19.70
N GLU A 2 50.73 52.29 18.50
CA GLU A 2 49.97 51.15 18.01
C GLU A 2 50.25 49.94 18.92
N GLU A 3 49.24 49.12 19.17
CA GLU A 3 49.35 47.69 18.87
C GLU A 3 47.93 47.08 18.80
N ASP A 4 47.52 46.82 17.56
CA ASP A 4 46.49 45.85 17.19
C ASP A 4 46.85 44.47 17.74
N ALA A 5 45.89 43.78 18.36
CA ALA A 5 46.02 42.34 18.62
C ALA A 5 44.67 41.62 18.50
N MET A 6 44.32 41.37 17.24
CA MET A 6 43.71 40.15 16.67
C MET A 6 42.51 39.52 17.40
N ASP A 7 41.34 39.74 16.79
CA ASP A 7 40.21 38.80 16.77
C ASP A 7 40.68 37.39 16.38
N VAL A 8 40.76 36.49 17.36
CA VAL A 8 40.91 35.06 17.10
C VAL A 8 39.53 34.51 16.75
N HIS A 9 39.11 34.73 15.51
CA HIS A 9 38.10 33.90 14.88
C HIS A 9 38.63 32.47 14.84
N LEU A 10 38.19 31.64 15.79
CA LEU A 10 38.40 30.21 15.80
C LEU A 10 37.54 29.59 14.69
N TYR A 11 37.97 29.74 13.43
CA TYR A 11 37.55 28.86 12.35
C TYR A 11 38.14 27.49 12.67
N SER A 12 37.41 26.71 13.46
CA SER A 12 37.58 25.26 13.50
C SER A 12 37.31 24.75 12.10
N SER A 13 38.38 24.56 11.34
CA SER A 13 38.38 23.72 10.16
C SER A 13 38.11 22.29 10.63
N ASN A 14 36.84 21.95 10.77
CA ASN A 14 36.38 20.57 10.85
C ASN A 14 36.58 19.93 9.47
N ASP A 15 37.85 19.72 9.11
CA ASP A 15 38.28 18.85 8.01
C ASP A 15 38.41 17.41 8.55
N GLU A 16 37.49 17.02 9.45
CA GLU A 16 37.28 15.62 9.72
C GLU A 16 36.73 14.99 8.44
N PRO A 17 37.27 13.84 8.00
CA PRO A 17 36.72 13.14 6.86
C PRO A 17 35.25 12.88 7.16
N LYS A 18 34.36 13.50 6.37
CA LYS A 18 32.91 13.29 6.47
C LYS A 18 32.67 11.80 6.35
N VAL A 19 32.54 11.11 7.49
CA VAL A 19 32.18 9.70 7.56
C VAL A 19 30.95 9.57 6.68
N LYS A 20 31.04 8.75 5.63
CA LYS A 20 29.90 8.46 4.76
C LYS A 20 28.82 7.89 5.66
N ARG A 21 27.91 8.74 6.11
CA ARG A 21 26.79 8.32 6.94
C ARG A 21 25.99 7.33 6.12
N ASP A 22 25.71 6.20 6.74
CA ASP A 22 24.90 5.14 6.16
C ASP A 22 23.58 5.72 5.66
N PHE A 23 23.08 5.23 4.52
CA PHE A 23 21.84 5.73 3.93
C PHE A 23 20.66 5.55 4.90
N ASP A 24 20.69 4.49 5.70
CA ASP A 24 19.65 4.14 6.67
C ASP A 24 19.55 5.13 7.85
N LYS A 25 20.56 5.99 8.04
CA LYS A 25 20.61 6.99 9.13
C LYS A 25 20.40 8.42 8.63
N LYS A 26 20.03 8.62 7.37
CA LYS A 26 19.82 9.95 6.78
C LYS A 26 18.37 10.40 6.91
N VAL A 27 18.20 11.71 7.09
CA VAL A 27 16.92 12.40 6.90
C VAL A 27 16.95 13.06 5.51
N PHE A 28 16.01 12.68 4.64
CA PHE A 28 15.89 13.22 3.29
C PHE A 28 15.13 14.56 3.28
N VAL A 29 15.47 15.44 2.33
CA VAL A 29 14.93 16.82 2.28
C VAL A 29 14.28 17.06 0.92
N ASN A 30 12.96 17.25 0.92
CA ASN A 30 12.21 17.68 -0.27
C ASN A 30 12.11 19.22 -0.38
N ARG A 31 12.01 19.91 0.76
CA ARG A 31 11.98 21.38 0.88
C ARG A 31 12.87 21.78 2.05
N SER A 32 13.62 22.86 1.90
CA SER A 32 14.49 23.38 2.96
C SER A 32 13.69 23.73 4.22
N LEU A 33 14.17 23.33 5.38
CA LEU A 33 13.54 23.57 6.68
C LEU A 33 14.62 23.93 7.71
N THR A 34 14.47 25.09 8.35
CA THR A 34 15.38 25.56 9.40
C THR A 34 14.89 25.05 10.75
N LEU A 35 15.55 24.03 11.32
CA LEU A 35 15.08 23.37 12.55
C LEU A 35 15.06 24.29 13.78
N GLU A 36 15.88 25.34 13.80
CA GLU A 36 15.91 26.33 14.89
C GLU A 36 14.59 27.10 15.05
N SER A 37 13.80 27.25 13.99
CA SER A 37 12.52 27.96 14.06
C SER A 37 11.36 27.10 14.58
N ILE A 38 11.58 25.79 14.79
CA ILE A 38 10.53 24.86 15.23
C ILE A 38 10.47 24.82 16.75
N GLN A 39 9.32 25.17 17.33
CA GLN A 39 9.10 25.20 18.79
C GLN A 39 8.37 23.97 19.33
N CYS A 40 7.65 23.24 18.47
CA CYS A 40 6.84 22.10 18.87
C CYS A 40 7.15 20.89 17.98
N TYR A 41 7.28 19.72 18.59
CA TYR A 41 7.47 18.44 17.91
C TYR A 41 6.29 17.53 18.23
N GLY A 42 5.43 17.29 17.25
CA GLY A 42 4.30 16.35 17.36
C GLY A 42 4.70 14.97 16.81
N PHE A 43 4.22 13.92 17.45
CA PHE A 43 4.44 12.54 17.03
C PHE A 43 3.11 11.80 16.91
N ASP A 44 2.96 11.05 15.83
CA ASP A 44 1.96 9.99 15.72
C ASP A 44 2.48 8.71 16.42
N MET A 45 1.61 7.76 16.75
CA MET A 45 1.99 6.55 17.46
C MET A 45 2.33 5.42 16.49
N ASP A 46 1.34 4.91 15.78
CA ASP A 46 1.46 3.67 15.01
C ASP A 46 2.27 3.85 13.74
N TYR A 47 3.22 2.94 13.50
CA TYR A 47 4.19 3.03 12.40
C TYR A 47 5.01 4.34 12.36
N THR A 48 5.01 5.11 13.45
CA THR A 48 5.86 6.30 13.66
C THR A 48 6.75 6.11 14.88
N LEU A 49 6.18 5.99 16.08
CA LEU A 49 6.90 5.65 17.31
C LEU A 49 6.87 4.13 17.56
N ALA A 50 5.72 3.51 17.35
CA ALA A 50 5.49 2.08 17.50
C ALA A 50 5.59 1.39 16.12
N MET A 51 6.78 0.90 15.79
CA MET A 51 7.02 0.12 14.59
C MET A 51 6.68 -1.36 14.82
N TYR A 52 5.58 -1.82 14.22
CA TYR A 52 5.19 -3.22 14.24
C TYR A 52 6.18 -4.08 13.45
N LYS A 53 6.43 -5.31 13.92
CA LYS A 53 7.35 -6.25 13.27
C LYS A 53 6.68 -6.88 12.05
N SER A 54 7.35 -6.75 10.91
CA SER A 54 6.96 -7.40 9.66
C SER A 54 7.74 -8.71 9.47
N PRO A 55 7.10 -9.81 9.03
CA PRO A 55 5.70 -9.93 8.60
C PRO A 55 4.72 -10.36 9.71
N ASP A 56 5.18 -10.46 10.97
CA ASP A 56 4.41 -11.06 12.08
C ASP A 56 3.07 -10.36 12.32
N TYR A 57 3.08 -9.01 12.32
CA TYR A 57 1.90 -8.21 12.57
C TYR A 57 0.88 -8.32 11.42
N GLU A 58 1.34 -8.21 10.18
CA GLU A 58 0.49 -8.33 8.99
C GLU A 58 -0.09 -9.74 8.86
N SER A 59 0.69 -10.78 9.21
CA SER A 59 0.23 -12.17 9.19
C SER A 59 -0.90 -12.38 10.20
N THR A 60 -0.72 -11.86 11.42
CA THR A 60 -1.77 -11.91 12.46
C THR A 60 -3.03 -11.16 12.02
N GLY A 61 -2.87 -9.94 11.48
CA GLY A 61 -3.99 -9.16 10.95
C GLY A 61 -4.73 -9.89 9.83
N PHE A 62 -4.00 -10.55 8.93
CA PHE A 62 -4.59 -11.35 7.85
C PHE A 62 -5.38 -12.55 8.37
N GLU A 63 -4.84 -13.29 9.34
CA GLU A 63 -5.53 -14.44 9.94
C GLU A 63 -6.85 -14.02 10.60
N LEU A 64 -6.82 -12.93 11.38
CA LEU A 64 -8.03 -12.40 12.04
C LEU A 64 -9.08 -11.95 11.02
N LEU A 65 -8.67 -11.26 9.95
CA LEU A 65 -9.59 -10.85 8.88
C LEU A 65 -10.17 -12.06 8.14
N ARG A 66 -9.33 -13.01 7.73
CA ARG A 66 -9.75 -14.25 7.06
C ARG A 66 -10.77 -15.03 7.90
N ASP A 67 -10.46 -15.22 9.19
CA ASP A 67 -11.33 -15.96 10.11
C ASP A 67 -12.65 -15.22 10.34
N ARG A 68 -12.60 -13.88 10.41
CA ARG A 68 -13.80 -13.05 10.46
C ARG A 68 -14.67 -13.23 9.21
N MET A 69 -14.08 -13.22 8.01
CA MET A 69 -14.82 -13.44 6.75
C MET A 69 -15.56 -14.78 6.76
N VAL A 70 -14.89 -15.86 7.17
CA VAL A 70 -15.51 -17.19 7.27
C VAL A 70 -16.63 -17.18 8.32
N SER A 71 -16.43 -16.50 9.47
CA SER A 71 -17.46 -16.41 10.52
C SER A 71 -18.74 -15.70 10.09
N VAL A 72 -18.67 -14.79 9.10
CA VAL A 72 -19.84 -14.07 8.56
C VAL A 72 -20.48 -14.77 7.36
N GLY A 73 -19.96 -15.92 6.93
CA GLY A 73 -20.57 -16.77 5.91
C GLY A 73 -19.76 -16.93 4.62
N TYR A 74 -18.54 -16.39 4.54
CA TYR A 74 -17.67 -16.71 3.41
C TYR A 74 -17.23 -18.19 3.43
N PRO A 75 -16.86 -18.76 2.27
CA PRO A 75 -16.53 -20.19 2.16
C PRO A 75 -15.34 -20.60 3.06
N HIS A 76 -15.43 -21.77 3.68
CA HIS A 76 -14.43 -22.27 4.63
C HIS A 76 -13.08 -22.58 3.97
N GLU A 77 -13.06 -22.76 2.65
CA GLU A 77 -11.85 -22.96 1.87
C GLU A 77 -10.88 -21.78 1.99
N LEU A 78 -11.36 -20.58 2.37
CA LEU A 78 -10.50 -19.43 2.64
C LEU A 78 -9.51 -19.66 3.78
N LEU A 79 -9.82 -20.53 4.75
CA LEU A 79 -8.93 -20.87 5.87
C LEU A 79 -7.60 -21.50 5.42
N ARG A 80 -7.51 -21.94 4.16
CA ARG A 80 -6.28 -22.51 3.57
C ARG A 80 -5.26 -21.44 3.19
N TYR A 81 -5.67 -20.19 3.05
CA TYR A 81 -4.74 -19.11 2.73
C TYR A 81 -3.91 -18.73 3.97
N THR A 82 -2.62 -18.53 3.74
CA THR A 82 -1.64 -17.98 4.67
C THR A 82 -1.09 -16.70 4.09
N TYR A 83 -0.80 -15.71 4.93
CA TYR A 83 -0.26 -14.44 4.47
C TYR A 83 1.07 -14.60 3.74
N ASP A 84 1.21 -13.99 2.56
CA ASP A 84 2.46 -13.93 1.80
C ASP A 84 2.94 -12.48 1.71
N PRO A 85 4.01 -12.10 2.44
CA PRO A 85 4.52 -10.74 2.46
C PRO A 85 5.17 -10.31 1.13
N SER A 86 5.41 -11.24 0.19
CA SER A 86 6.05 -10.93 -1.10
C SER A 86 5.11 -10.29 -2.12
N PHE A 87 3.79 -10.42 -1.92
CA PHE A 87 2.78 -9.93 -2.85
C PHE A 87 2.37 -8.47 -2.61
N PRO A 88 1.86 -8.07 -1.43
CA PRO A 88 1.26 -6.75 -1.27
C PRO A 88 2.33 -5.65 -1.26
N THR A 89 2.06 -4.57 -1.97
CA THR A 89 2.83 -3.33 -1.90
C THR A 89 1.93 -2.20 -1.43
N ARG A 90 2.43 -1.36 -0.51
CA ARG A 90 1.69 -0.19 -0.02
C ARG A 90 1.41 0.81 -1.16
N GLY A 91 0.24 1.44 -1.10
CA GLY A 91 -0.20 2.46 -2.06
C GLY A 91 -0.82 1.92 -3.34
N VAL A 92 -1.25 0.65 -3.34
CA VAL A 92 -2.08 0.09 -4.42
C VAL A 92 -3.50 0.64 -4.34
N VAL A 93 -4.17 0.65 -5.48
CA VAL A 93 -5.56 1.08 -5.63
C VAL A 93 -6.43 -0.13 -5.92
N VAL A 94 -7.52 -0.28 -5.19
CA VAL A 94 -8.56 -1.27 -5.46
C VAL A 94 -9.59 -0.65 -6.39
N ASP A 95 -9.84 -1.27 -7.55
CA ASP A 95 -11.02 -0.97 -8.38
C ASP A 95 -12.19 -1.84 -7.92
N THR A 96 -13.15 -1.22 -7.22
CA THR A 96 -14.35 -1.91 -6.72
C THR A 96 -15.37 -2.24 -7.81
N SER A 97 -15.21 -1.72 -9.04
CA SER A 97 -16.06 -2.07 -10.17
C SER A 97 -15.64 -3.36 -10.84
N TYR A 98 -14.32 -3.59 -11.00
CA TYR A 98 -13.77 -4.71 -11.76
C TYR A 98 -12.94 -5.71 -10.95
N GLY A 99 -12.72 -5.46 -9.66
CA GLY A 99 -12.01 -6.41 -8.80
C GLY A 99 -10.50 -6.40 -8.95
N ASN A 100 -9.95 -5.36 -9.57
CA ASN A 100 -8.53 -5.29 -9.90
C ASN A 100 -7.73 -4.51 -8.84
N LEU A 101 -6.51 -4.97 -8.58
CA LEU A 101 -5.49 -4.22 -7.85
C LEU A 101 -4.60 -3.48 -8.85
N LEU A 102 -4.46 -2.18 -8.66
CA LEU A 102 -3.76 -1.28 -9.57
C LEU A 102 -2.59 -0.61 -8.86
N LYS A 103 -1.43 -0.61 -9.52
CA LYS A 103 -0.34 0.31 -9.19
C LYS A 103 -0.36 1.44 -10.19
N VAL A 104 -0.46 2.67 -9.71
CA VAL A 104 -0.62 3.86 -10.55
C VAL A 104 0.42 4.91 -10.26
N ASP A 105 0.74 5.73 -11.25
CA ASP A 105 1.58 6.91 -11.07
C ASP A 105 0.79 8.08 -10.45
N SER A 106 1.45 9.23 -10.28
CA SER A 106 0.83 10.45 -9.74
C SER A 106 -0.30 11.00 -10.61
N ASN A 107 -0.30 10.68 -11.91
CA ASN A 107 -1.29 11.15 -12.87
C ASN A 107 -2.47 10.17 -13.01
N GLY A 108 -2.39 8.97 -12.44
CA GLY A 108 -3.43 7.94 -12.56
C GLY A 108 -3.19 6.96 -13.72
N ASN A 109 -2.04 6.99 -14.38
CA ASN A 109 -1.68 5.98 -15.38
C ASN A 109 -1.38 4.64 -14.69
N ILE A 110 -1.88 3.56 -15.28
CA ILE A 110 -1.73 2.21 -14.75
C ILE A 110 -0.34 1.68 -15.09
N LEU A 111 0.45 1.38 -14.06
CA LEU A 111 1.78 0.77 -14.15
C LEU A 111 1.70 -0.76 -14.06
N VAL A 112 0.85 -1.25 -13.16
CA VAL A 112 0.61 -2.68 -12.92
C VAL A 112 -0.87 -2.89 -12.67
N CYS A 113 -1.43 -3.96 -13.22
CA CYS A 113 -2.79 -4.39 -12.97
C CYS A 113 -2.81 -5.88 -12.65
N CYS A 114 -3.49 -6.25 -11.58
CA CYS A 114 -3.62 -7.64 -11.14
C CYS A 114 -5.09 -7.95 -10.84
N HIS A 115 -5.56 -9.11 -11.30
CA HIS A 115 -6.87 -9.65 -10.99
C HIS A 115 -6.69 -10.91 -10.14
N GLY A 116 -6.97 -10.82 -8.83
CA GLY A 116 -6.55 -11.86 -7.89
C GLY A 116 -5.03 -11.96 -7.82
N PHE A 117 -4.46 -13.11 -8.19
CA PHE A 117 -3.00 -13.29 -8.35
C PHE A 117 -2.53 -13.25 -9.81
N HIS A 118 -3.43 -12.97 -10.75
CA HIS A 118 -3.10 -12.92 -12.16
C HIS A 118 -2.70 -11.51 -12.59
N PHE A 119 -1.42 -11.31 -12.91
CA PHE A 119 -0.92 -10.06 -13.48
C PHE A 119 -1.38 -9.94 -14.94
N LEU A 120 -2.18 -8.92 -15.21
CA LEU A 120 -2.75 -8.68 -16.53
C LEU A 120 -1.70 -8.09 -17.48
N ARG A 121 -1.69 -8.59 -18.72
CA ARG A 121 -0.86 -8.04 -19.79
C ARG A 121 -1.53 -6.79 -20.36
N GLU A 122 -0.76 -6.00 -21.08
CA GLU A 122 -1.19 -4.72 -21.65
C GLU A 122 -2.49 -4.80 -22.47
N GLY A 123 -2.67 -5.87 -23.25
CA GLY A 123 -3.90 -6.11 -24.02
C GLY A 123 -5.13 -6.34 -23.14
N ASP A 124 -4.97 -7.10 -22.06
CA ASP A 124 -6.05 -7.38 -21.11
C ASP A 124 -6.38 -6.15 -20.25
N VAL A 125 -5.37 -5.33 -19.93
CA VAL A 125 -5.57 -4.05 -19.23
C VAL A 125 -6.42 -3.10 -20.08
N HIS A 126 -6.22 -3.06 -21.40
CA HIS A 126 -7.00 -2.21 -22.30
C HIS A 126 -8.49 -2.57 -22.33
N PHE A 127 -8.84 -3.84 -22.08
CA PHE A 127 -10.23 -4.25 -21.99
C PHE A 127 -10.97 -3.54 -20.85
N TYR A 128 -10.34 -3.46 -19.67
CA TYR A 128 -10.91 -2.79 -18.49
C TYR A 128 -10.69 -1.27 -18.49
N TYR A 129 -9.55 -0.83 -19.04
CA TYR A 129 -9.09 0.56 -18.99
C TYR A 129 -8.57 0.97 -20.38
N PRO A 130 -9.45 1.40 -21.30
CA PRO A 130 -9.06 1.74 -22.68
C PRO A 130 -7.91 2.75 -22.77
N ASN A 131 -7.91 3.76 -21.90
CA ASN A 131 -6.86 4.78 -21.85
C ASN A 131 -5.71 4.44 -20.89
N LYS A 132 -5.69 3.23 -20.30
CA LYS A 132 -4.76 2.80 -19.23
C LYS A 132 -4.63 3.81 -18.09
N PHE A 133 -5.76 4.42 -17.75
CA PHE A 133 -5.84 5.56 -16.86
C PHE A 133 -7.06 5.38 -15.95
N ILE A 134 -6.92 5.81 -14.70
CA ILE A 134 -8.01 5.91 -13.74
C ILE A 134 -8.15 7.34 -13.21
N GLN A 135 -9.39 7.75 -12.95
CA GLN A 135 -9.69 8.98 -12.24
C GLN A 135 -9.59 8.72 -10.74
N ARG A 136 -8.40 8.92 -10.15
CA ARG A 136 -8.13 8.60 -8.74
C ARG A 136 -9.04 9.35 -7.75
N ASP A 137 -9.59 10.49 -8.17
CA ASP A 137 -10.50 11.30 -7.37
C ASP A 137 -11.93 10.72 -7.30
N ASP A 138 -12.25 9.72 -8.15
CA ASP A 138 -13.46 8.91 -8.03
C ASP A 138 -13.31 7.92 -6.88
N THR A 139 -13.42 8.46 -5.67
CA THR A 139 -13.29 7.71 -4.40
C THR A 139 -14.45 6.75 -4.13
N GLU A 140 -15.55 6.84 -4.88
CA GLU A 140 -16.64 5.86 -4.78
C GLU A 140 -16.28 4.54 -5.43
N ARG A 141 -15.43 4.59 -6.46
CA ARG A 141 -14.94 3.42 -7.20
C ARG A 141 -13.56 2.97 -6.76
N PHE A 142 -12.62 3.90 -6.65
CA PHE A 142 -11.21 3.60 -6.42
C PHE A 142 -10.82 3.86 -4.97
N TYR A 143 -10.32 2.82 -4.30
CA TYR A 143 -9.87 2.92 -2.92
C TYR A 143 -8.35 2.79 -2.82
N ILE A 144 -7.68 3.72 -2.14
CA ILE A 144 -6.22 3.74 -2.05
C ILE A 144 -5.74 3.17 -0.70
N LEU A 145 -5.02 2.06 -0.76
CA LEU A 145 -4.51 1.33 0.41
C LEU A 145 -3.13 1.88 0.82
N ASN A 146 -3.12 3.04 1.50
CA ASN A 146 -1.91 3.85 1.71
C ASN A 146 -1.12 3.57 3.00
N THR A 147 -1.71 2.86 3.97
CA THR A 147 -1.07 2.58 5.26
C THR A 147 -0.48 1.17 5.28
N LEU A 148 0.46 0.91 6.19
CA LEU A 148 0.98 -0.44 6.41
C LEU A 148 -0.06 -1.39 7.00
N PHE A 149 -1.09 -0.87 7.68
CA PHE A 149 -2.24 -1.68 8.12
C PHE A 149 -3.00 -2.32 6.96
N ASN A 150 -2.99 -1.68 5.79
CA ASN A 150 -3.73 -2.18 4.63
C ASN A 150 -3.03 -3.34 3.90
N LEU A 151 -1.82 -3.75 4.30
CA LEU A 151 -1.10 -4.84 3.62
C LEU A 151 -1.84 -6.18 3.74
N SER A 152 -2.35 -6.50 4.92
CA SER A 152 -3.15 -7.72 5.16
C SER A 152 -4.43 -7.73 4.32
N GLU A 153 -5.14 -6.61 4.28
CA GLU A 153 -6.37 -6.42 3.49
C GLU A 153 -6.10 -6.50 1.98
N THR A 154 -5.02 -5.88 1.51
CA THR A 154 -4.58 -5.94 0.11
C THR A 154 -4.41 -7.40 -0.33
N TYR A 155 -3.71 -8.19 0.49
CA TYR A 155 -3.48 -9.60 0.19
C TYR A 155 -4.76 -10.42 0.27
N LEU A 156 -5.59 -10.20 1.30
CA LEU A 156 -6.89 -10.88 1.43
C LEU A 156 -7.81 -10.61 0.25
N TYR A 157 -7.88 -9.37 -0.23
CA TYR A 157 -8.69 -9.02 -1.39
C TYR A 157 -8.23 -9.79 -2.64
N ALA A 158 -6.92 -9.88 -2.86
CA ALA A 158 -6.36 -10.70 -3.93
C ALA A 158 -6.72 -12.19 -3.77
N CYS A 159 -6.62 -12.74 -2.55
CA CYS A 159 -7.05 -14.12 -2.26
C CYS A 159 -8.52 -14.34 -2.59
N LEU A 160 -9.41 -13.41 -2.24
CA LEU A 160 -10.85 -13.53 -2.48
C LEU A 160 -11.15 -13.53 -3.99
N VAL A 161 -10.64 -12.53 -4.72
CA VAL A 161 -10.83 -12.44 -6.18
C VAL A 161 -10.32 -13.70 -6.87
N ASP A 162 -9.13 -14.17 -6.49
CA ASP A 162 -8.52 -15.38 -7.03
C ASP A 162 -9.30 -16.65 -6.68
N PHE A 163 -9.79 -16.76 -5.45
CA PHE A 163 -10.58 -17.90 -4.99
C PHE A 163 -11.89 -18.03 -5.79
N PHE A 164 -12.67 -16.95 -5.86
CA PHE A 164 -13.95 -16.98 -6.56
C PHE A 164 -13.77 -17.17 -8.07
N THR A 165 -12.75 -16.54 -8.67
CA THR A 165 -12.43 -16.71 -10.08
C THR A 165 -12.12 -18.17 -10.45
N ARG A 166 -11.43 -18.91 -9.57
CA ARG A 166 -11.01 -20.30 -9.82
C ARG A 166 -12.04 -21.33 -9.37
N CYS A 167 -13.01 -20.95 -8.55
CA CYS A 167 -14.00 -21.88 -8.00
C CYS A 167 -15.17 -22.09 -8.97
N THR A 168 -15.29 -23.30 -9.52
CA THR A 168 -16.32 -23.67 -10.51
C THR A 168 -17.77 -23.57 -10.01
N ARG A 169 -17.98 -23.36 -8.70
CA ARG A 169 -19.31 -23.10 -8.12
C ARG A 169 -19.85 -21.72 -8.49
N TYR A 170 -18.97 -20.78 -8.86
CA TYR A 170 -19.34 -19.40 -9.15
C TYR A 170 -19.20 -19.12 -10.64
N ALA A 171 -20.16 -18.38 -11.18
CA ALA A 171 -20.04 -17.80 -12.51
C ALA A 171 -19.32 -16.45 -12.40
N ASN A 172 -18.24 -16.29 -13.18
CA ASN A 172 -17.47 -15.06 -13.26
C ASN A 172 -18.23 -14.05 -14.13
N LEU A 173 -18.57 -12.90 -13.55
CA LEU A 173 -19.18 -11.77 -14.24
C LEU A 173 -18.19 -10.59 -14.23
N GLU A 174 -18.41 -9.63 -15.12
CA GLU A 174 -17.52 -8.45 -15.24
C GLU A 174 -17.41 -7.66 -13.93
N LYS A 175 -18.49 -7.61 -13.14
CA LYS A 175 -18.58 -6.81 -11.90
C LYS A 175 -18.62 -7.64 -10.61
N GLY A 176 -18.37 -8.94 -10.68
CA GLY A 176 -18.34 -9.82 -9.51
C GLY A 176 -18.64 -11.28 -9.84
N PHE A 177 -19.22 -11.97 -8.87
CA PHE A 177 -19.45 -13.41 -8.95
C PHE A 177 -20.92 -13.74 -8.68
N GLN A 178 -21.44 -14.74 -9.38
CA GLN A 178 -22.82 -15.22 -9.20
C GLN A 178 -22.83 -16.69 -8.76
N HIS A 179 -23.67 -17.02 -7.78
CA HIS A 179 -23.95 -18.38 -7.33
C HIS A 179 -25.46 -18.59 -7.15
N GLY A 180 -26.09 -19.26 -8.11
CA GLY A 180 -27.56 -19.33 -8.16
C GLY A 180 -28.17 -17.93 -8.28
N ASP A 181 -29.05 -17.58 -7.34
CA ASP A 181 -29.73 -16.29 -7.28
C ASP A 181 -28.93 -15.22 -6.51
N LEU A 182 -27.78 -15.58 -5.94
CA LEU A 182 -26.92 -14.65 -5.19
C LEU A 182 -25.87 -14.03 -6.12
N PHE A 183 -25.84 -12.71 -6.15
CA PHE A 183 -24.79 -11.93 -6.82
C PHE A 183 -23.97 -11.17 -5.79
N MET A 184 -22.65 -11.38 -5.83
CA MET A 184 -21.68 -10.68 -5.00
C MET A 184 -20.79 -9.82 -5.91
N SER A 185 -20.99 -8.50 -5.83
CA SER A 185 -20.15 -7.55 -6.56
C SER A 185 -18.77 -7.42 -5.92
N TYR A 186 -17.77 -6.99 -6.71
CA TYR A 186 -16.45 -6.64 -6.16
C TYR A 186 -16.54 -5.54 -5.09
N ARG A 187 -17.45 -4.56 -5.29
CA ARG A 187 -17.72 -3.51 -4.31
C ARG A 187 -18.26 -4.05 -2.99
N SER A 188 -19.27 -4.91 -3.03
CA SER A 188 -19.82 -5.52 -1.80
C SER A 188 -18.85 -6.48 -1.13
N MET A 189 -17.89 -7.04 -1.88
CA MET A 189 -16.83 -7.87 -1.33
C MET A 189 -15.71 -7.04 -0.67
N PHE A 190 -15.52 -5.80 -1.12
CA PHE A 190 -14.55 -4.86 -0.56
C PHE A 190 -15.08 -4.15 0.70
N GLN A 191 -16.39 -3.96 0.82
CA GLN A 191 -17.07 -3.31 1.96
C GLN A 191 -17.15 -4.21 3.20
#